data_AF-A0A816TZZ8-F1
#
_entry.id   AF-A0A816TZZ8-F1
#
_cell.length_a   1.000
_cell.length_b   1.000
_cell.length_c   1.000
_cell.angle_alpha   90.00
_cell.angle_beta   90.00
_cell.angle_gamma   90.00
#
_symmetry.space_group_name_H-M   'P 1'
#
loop_
_entity.id
_entity.type
_entity.pdbx_description
1 polymer ?
#
loop_
_entity_poly.entity_id
_entity_poly.type
_entity_poly.pdbx_seq_one_letter_code
_entity_poly.pdbx_strand_id
1 'polypeptide(L)'
;MPDKGFKNDMQTLPKICSFCPWNGLFKDYEEHLKIKHPNPICEFCGERFNSTARLDEHKKKECTKVTVPCQLKEYGCSKPVSCAELSEHYLTESHQTAIIEVIHCFEANALNEPHERVLDMNIAIGQSTPSTMMTTTSENISSQMQEIREPIEILANGIQTLNDDAQGLSSKSIELQSSIESLTQDIGSLKLNVQEQSSFLDGVKPNQEILQQDVASLKQKIDDLQYVSYDATLIWKIVSFNEKMSKLDCLFLDNNLKFIHQINMVTFFI
;
A
#
# COMPACT_ATOMS: atom_id res chain seq x y z
N MET A 1 -40.16 12.00 -11.86
CA MET A 1 -40.20 11.39 -10.51
C MET A 1 -40.25 9.89 -10.68
N PRO A 2 -39.41 9.08 -10.00
CA PRO A 2 -39.47 7.63 -10.12
C PRO A 2 -40.80 7.11 -9.54
N ASP A 3 -41.43 6.21 -10.29
CA ASP A 3 -42.73 5.60 -9.96
C ASP A 3 -42.64 4.80 -8.64
N LYS A 4 -43.62 5.00 -7.75
CA LYS A 4 -43.66 4.32 -6.45
C LYS A 4 -43.87 2.81 -6.62
N GLY A 5 -44.53 2.38 -7.71
CA GLY A 5 -44.71 0.97 -8.03
C GLY A 5 -43.36 0.26 -8.25
N PHE A 6 -42.48 0.88 -9.05
CA PHE A 6 -41.17 0.32 -9.36
C PHE A 6 -40.30 0.07 -8.12
N LYS A 7 -40.36 0.97 -7.12
CA LYS A 7 -39.60 0.81 -5.87
C LYS A 7 -40.09 -0.38 -5.04
N ASN A 8 -41.40 -0.63 -5.00
CA ASN A 8 -41.97 -1.77 -4.27
C ASN A 8 -41.63 -3.09 -4.95
N ASP A 9 -41.71 -3.15 -6.27
CA ASP A 9 -41.36 -4.36 -7.03
C ASP A 9 -39.87 -4.72 -6.83
N MET A 10 -38.99 -3.71 -6.85
CA MET A 10 -37.55 -3.88 -6.64
C MET A 10 -37.21 -4.47 -5.25
N GLN A 11 -37.99 -4.15 -4.22
CA GLN A 11 -37.78 -4.66 -2.85
C GLN A 11 -38.09 -6.15 -2.71
N THR A 12 -38.92 -6.71 -3.59
CA THR A 12 -39.32 -8.13 -3.58
C THR A 12 -38.41 -9.03 -4.40
N LEU A 13 -37.41 -8.45 -5.08
CA LEU A 13 -36.49 -9.24 -5.89
C LEU A 13 -35.58 -10.10 -5.01
N PRO A 14 -35.38 -11.38 -5.37
CA PRO A 14 -34.43 -12.23 -4.67
C PRO A 14 -33.00 -11.73 -4.93
N LYS A 15 -32.20 -11.66 -3.88
CA LYS A 15 -30.79 -11.26 -3.90
C LYS A 15 -29.96 -12.29 -3.15
N ILE A 16 -28.82 -12.65 -3.75
CA ILE A 16 -27.80 -13.52 -3.16
C ILE A 16 -26.62 -12.65 -2.76
N CYS A 17 -26.08 -12.88 -1.56
CA CYS A 17 -24.88 -12.18 -1.10
C CYS A 17 -23.64 -12.73 -1.81
N SER A 18 -22.77 -11.84 -2.28
CA SER A 18 -21.52 -12.23 -2.93
C SER A 18 -20.43 -12.71 -1.95
N PHE A 19 -20.63 -12.52 -0.65
CA PHE A 19 -19.61 -12.77 0.38
C PHE A 19 -19.98 -13.93 1.32
N CYS A 20 -21.21 -14.44 1.26
CA CYS A 20 -21.66 -15.53 2.12
C CYS A 20 -22.86 -16.26 1.48
N PRO A 21 -23.24 -17.47 1.95
CA PRO A 21 -24.34 -18.26 1.36
C PRO A 21 -25.74 -17.71 1.67
N TRP A 22 -25.86 -16.44 2.08
CA TRP A 22 -27.15 -15.82 2.38
C TRP A 22 -27.93 -15.56 1.09
N ASN A 23 -29.21 -15.94 1.12
CA ASN A 23 -30.21 -15.60 0.13
C ASN A 23 -31.40 -14.91 0.82
N GLY A 24 -31.97 -13.89 0.18
CA GLY A 24 -33.08 -13.16 0.75
C GLY A 24 -33.67 -12.16 -0.22
N LEU A 25 -34.50 -11.25 0.29
CA LEU A 25 -35.10 -10.19 -0.52
C LEU A 25 -34.20 -8.95 -0.53
N PHE A 26 -34.26 -8.15 -1.60
CA PHE A 26 -33.47 -6.94 -1.73
C PHE A 26 -33.66 -5.96 -0.55
N LYS A 27 -34.88 -5.88 0.01
CA LYS A 27 -35.16 -5.07 1.20
C LYS A 27 -34.33 -5.45 2.43
N ASP A 28 -34.02 -6.73 2.59
CA ASP A 28 -33.30 -7.28 3.75
C ASP A 28 -31.79 -7.33 3.50
N TYR A 29 -31.36 -7.08 2.25
CA TYR A 29 -29.96 -7.16 1.83
C TYR A 29 -29.08 -6.07 2.47
N GLU A 30 -29.59 -4.84 2.61
CA GLU A 30 -28.84 -3.77 3.29
C GLU A 30 -28.61 -4.06 4.77
N GLU A 31 -29.61 -4.61 5.45
CA GLU A 31 -29.51 -5.01 6.85
C GLU A 31 -28.56 -6.19 7.02
N HIS A 32 -28.65 -7.18 6.12
CA HIS A 32 -27.69 -8.28 6.03
C HIS A 32 -26.25 -7.79 5.89
N LEU A 33 -25.98 -6.85 4.96
CA LEU A 33 -24.65 -6.28 4.78
C LEU A 33 -24.16 -5.60 6.06
N LYS A 34 -25.00 -4.81 6.74
CA LYS A 34 -24.61 -4.14 8.00
C LYS A 34 -24.27 -5.12 9.12
N ILE A 35 -25.01 -6.23 9.24
CA ILE A 35 -24.85 -7.18 10.34
C ILE A 35 -23.72 -8.19 10.07
N LYS A 36 -23.64 -8.72 8.85
CA LYS A 36 -22.73 -9.83 8.50
C LYS A 36 -21.46 -9.39 7.78
N HIS A 37 -21.49 -8.21 7.15
CA HIS A 37 -20.36 -7.63 6.44
C HIS A 37 -20.17 -6.17 6.87
N PRO A 38 -19.92 -5.93 8.17
CA PRO A 38 -19.60 -4.59 8.62
C PRO A 38 -18.43 -4.11 7.75
N ASN A 39 -18.56 -2.91 7.21
CA ASN A 39 -17.55 -2.27 6.40
C ASN A 39 -16.79 -1.27 7.27
N PRO A 40 -16.00 -1.72 8.27
CA PRO A 40 -15.39 -0.82 9.22
C PRO A 40 -14.33 0.03 8.54
N ILE A 41 -14.16 1.23 9.08
CA ILE A 41 -13.20 2.21 8.59
C ILE A 41 -12.04 2.24 9.57
N CYS A 42 -10.82 2.25 9.06
CA CYS A 42 -9.66 2.45 9.91
C CYS A 42 -9.62 3.89 10.43
N GLU A 43 -9.58 4.05 11.74
CA GLU A 43 -9.53 5.36 12.41
C GLU A 43 -8.21 6.12 12.14
N PHE A 44 -7.16 5.40 11.73
CA PHE A 44 -5.84 5.99 11.48
C PHE A 44 -5.67 6.43 10.03
N CYS A 45 -5.95 5.54 9.06
CA CYS A 45 -5.76 5.84 7.63
C CYS A 45 -7.04 6.25 6.88
N GLY A 46 -8.22 5.96 7.42
CA GLY A 46 -9.51 6.23 6.77
C GLY A 46 -9.92 5.20 5.71
N GLU A 47 -9.14 4.13 5.49
CA GLU A 47 -9.48 3.08 4.53
C GLU A 47 -10.63 2.19 5.02
N ARG A 48 -11.44 1.72 4.07
CA ARG A 48 -12.61 0.88 4.33
C ARG A 48 -12.26 -0.59 4.12
N PHE A 49 -12.66 -1.43 5.06
CA PHE A 49 -12.35 -2.86 5.05
C PHE A 49 -13.62 -3.68 4.96
N ASN A 50 -13.55 -4.83 4.29
CA ASN A 50 -14.69 -5.74 4.13
C ASN A 50 -15.03 -6.57 5.39
N SER A 51 -14.20 -6.49 6.42
CA SER A 51 -14.37 -7.21 7.68
C SER A 51 -13.56 -6.55 8.80
N THR A 52 -13.99 -6.78 10.05
CA THR A 52 -13.25 -6.34 11.25
C THR A 52 -11.92 -7.06 11.39
N ALA A 53 -11.86 -8.36 11.13
CA ALA A 53 -10.61 -9.13 11.19
C ALA A 53 -9.53 -8.59 10.23
N ARG A 54 -9.91 -8.20 9.01
CA ARG A 54 -8.98 -7.59 8.05
C ARG A 54 -8.57 -6.17 8.47
N LEU A 55 -9.48 -5.41 9.08
CA LEU A 55 -9.13 -4.12 9.66
C LEU A 55 -8.13 -4.28 10.82
N ASP A 56 -8.31 -5.28 11.69
CA ASP A 56 -7.39 -5.54 12.81
C ASP A 56 -6.01 -5.95 12.31
N GLU A 57 -5.95 -6.80 11.28
CA GLU A 57 -4.68 -7.15 10.63
C GLU A 57 -4.00 -5.94 9.98
N HIS A 58 -4.76 -5.11 9.28
CA HIS A 58 -4.26 -3.86 8.71
C HIS A 58 -3.71 -2.94 9.81
N LYS A 59 -4.45 -2.70 10.90
CA LYS A 59 -4.00 -1.89 12.05
C LYS A 59 -2.69 -2.41 12.64
N LYS A 60 -2.45 -3.73 12.59
CA LYS A 60 -1.25 -4.36 13.16
C LYS A 60 -0.04 -4.36 12.22
N LYS A 61 -0.25 -4.56 10.91
CA LYS A 61 0.84 -4.87 9.97
C LYS A 61 1.03 -3.85 8.84
N GLU A 62 -0.03 -3.20 8.39
CA GLU A 62 -0.05 -2.51 7.10
C GLU A 62 -0.44 -1.04 7.19
N CYS A 63 -0.96 -0.59 8.34
CA CYS A 63 -1.44 0.76 8.48
C CYS A 63 -0.28 1.76 8.59
N THR A 64 -0.04 2.44 7.48
CA THR A 64 0.99 3.47 7.32
C THR A 64 0.92 4.60 8.36
N LYS A 65 -0.30 4.93 8.83
CA LYS A 65 -0.55 6.02 9.78
C LYS A 65 -0.61 5.58 11.24
N VAL A 66 -0.46 4.30 11.55
CA VAL A 66 -0.37 3.85 12.96
C VAL A 66 0.96 4.30 13.54
N THR A 67 0.90 4.96 14.69
CA THR A 67 2.08 5.38 15.43
C THR A 67 2.57 4.22 16.29
N VAL A 68 3.79 3.76 16.03
CA VAL A 68 4.43 2.66 16.76
C VAL A 68 5.57 3.17 17.63
N PRO A 69 5.81 2.56 18.81
CA PRO A 69 6.98 2.86 19.61
C PRO A 69 8.24 2.34 18.92
N CYS A 70 9.31 3.14 18.92
CA CYS A 70 10.61 2.71 18.41
C CYS A 70 11.17 1.57 19.27
N GLN A 71 11.70 0.51 18.63
CA GLN A 71 12.31 -0.61 19.33
C GLN A 71 13.63 -0.23 20.03
N LEU A 72 14.27 0.86 19.58
CA LEU A 72 15.47 1.43 20.20
C LEU A 72 15.13 2.40 21.35
N LYS A 73 13.94 2.28 21.94
CA LYS A 73 13.55 3.05 23.12
C LYS A 73 14.50 2.83 24.29
N GLU A 74 15.02 1.61 24.45
CA GLU A 74 15.98 1.26 25.50
C GLU A 74 17.34 1.97 25.31
N TYR A 75 17.61 2.45 24.08
CA TYR A 75 18.80 3.20 23.71
C TYR A 75 18.54 4.72 23.62
N GLY A 76 17.42 5.20 24.20
CA GLY A 76 17.13 6.63 24.37
C GLY A 76 16.16 7.24 23.36
N CYS A 77 15.63 6.47 22.40
CA CYS A 77 14.65 7.00 21.45
C CYS A 77 13.22 6.98 22.01
N SER A 78 12.74 8.14 22.48
CA SER A 78 11.37 8.30 23.01
C SER A 78 10.36 8.84 22.00
N LYS A 79 10.76 9.06 20.74
CA LYS A 79 9.87 9.67 19.74
C LYS A 79 8.87 8.63 19.21
N PRO A 80 7.56 8.88 19.29
CA PRO A 80 6.57 8.05 18.64
C PRO A 80 6.61 8.31 17.13
N VAL A 81 6.67 7.26 16.31
CA VAL A 81 6.89 7.36 14.86
C VAL A 81 5.77 6.67 14.11
N SER A 82 5.33 7.25 12.99
CA SER A 82 4.38 6.58 12.10
C SER A 82 5.02 5.34 11.47
N CYS A 83 4.24 4.28 11.25
CA CYS A 83 4.75 3.05 10.64
C CYS A 83 5.35 3.30 9.23
N ALA A 84 4.83 4.29 8.50
CA ALA A 84 5.37 4.69 7.19
C ALA A 84 6.76 5.31 7.28
N GLU A 85 7.02 6.12 8.30
CA GLU A 85 8.29 6.85 8.47
C GLU A 85 9.30 6.07 9.32
N LEU A 86 8.93 4.86 9.76
CA LEU A 86 9.76 4.04 10.65
C LEU A 86 11.10 3.68 10.02
N SER A 87 11.13 3.37 8.72
CA SER A 87 12.38 3.08 7.98
C SER A 87 13.31 4.29 7.92
N GLU A 88 12.77 5.49 7.68
CA GLU A 88 13.55 6.73 7.67
C GLU A 88 14.01 7.13 9.07
N HIS A 89 13.20 6.84 10.09
CA HIS A 89 13.55 7.07 11.48
C HIS A 89 14.79 6.29 11.92
N TYR A 90 14.94 5.03 11.48
CA TYR A 90 16.14 4.24 11.77
C TYR A 90 17.42 4.79 11.11
N LEU A 91 17.31 5.69 10.13
CA LEU A 91 18.45 6.37 9.51
C LEU A 91 18.91 7.61 10.28
N THR A 92 18.24 7.99 11.37
CA THR A 92 18.66 9.12 12.20
C THR A 92 19.97 8.81 12.93
N GLU A 93 20.78 9.85 13.13
CA GLU A 93 22.12 9.76 13.76
C GLU A 93 22.07 9.06 15.12
N SER A 94 21.01 9.30 15.92
CA SER A 94 20.81 8.64 17.21
C SER A 94 20.69 7.11 17.13
N HIS A 95 20.06 6.58 16.07
CA HIS A 95 19.96 5.12 15.91
C HIS A 95 21.20 4.53 15.28
N GLN A 96 21.84 5.25 14.35
CA GLN A 96 23.10 4.80 13.77
C GLN A 96 24.18 4.66 14.84
N THR A 97 24.31 5.63 15.75
CA THR A 97 25.22 5.54 16.89
C THR A 97 24.88 4.36 17.81
N ALA A 98 23.61 4.18 18.16
CA ALA A 98 23.18 3.05 19.00
C ALA A 98 23.46 1.68 18.35
N ILE A 99 23.24 1.56 17.03
CA ILE A 99 23.52 0.32 16.28
C ILE A 99 25.03 0.05 16.23
N ILE A 100 25.85 1.07 15.99
CA ILE A 100 27.31 0.97 15.98
C ILE A 100 27.84 0.54 17.35
N GLU A 101 27.31 1.09 18.44
CA GLU A 101 27.69 0.69 19.81
C GLU A 101 27.38 -0.79 20.08
N VAL A 102 26.21 -1.27 19.66
CA VAL A 102 25.84 -2.69 19.79
C VAL A 102 26.80 -3.58 18.99
N ILE A 103 27.15 -3.20 17.75
CA ILE A 103 28.11 -3.94 16.92
C ILE A 103 29.49 -3.99 17.59
N HIS A 104 29.99 -2.86 18.10
CA HIS A 104 31.27 -2.83 18.81
C HIS A 104 31.27 -3.68 20.09
N CYS A 105 30.14 -3.76 20.80
CA CYS A 105 30.01 -4.69 21.93
C CYS A 105 30.10 -6.15 21.49
N PHE A 106 29.52 -6.52 20.34
CA PHE A 106 29.65 -7.89 19.81
C PHE A 106 31.07 -8.20 19.34
N GLU A 107 31.76 -7.27 18.68
CA GLU A 107 33.16 -7.44 18.27
C GLU A 107 34.11 -7.55 19.47
N ALA A 108 33.90 -6.75 20.51
CA ALA A 108 34.69 -6.82 21.74
C ALA A 108 34.48 -8.14 22.50
N ASN A 109 33.28 -8.71 22.44
CA ASN A 109 32.99 -10.02 23.04
C ASN A 109 33.56 -11.18 22.20
N ALA A 110 33.63 -11.04 20.87
CA ALA A 110 34.21 -12.05 19.99
C ALA A 110 35.74 -12.18 20.10
N LEU A 111 36.43 -11.13 20.55
CA LEU A 111 37.89 -11.11 20.73
C LEU A 111 38.35 -11.54 22.14
N ASN A 112 37.43 -11.77 23.08
CA ASN A 112 37.71 -12.12 24.47
C ASN A 112 37.31 -13.56 24.83
N GLU A 113 37.46 -14.51 23.90
CA GLU A 113 37.49 -15.94 24.25
C GLU A 113 38.84 -16.26 24.95
N PRO A 114 38.85 -16.71 26.22
CA PRO A 114 40.08 -17.09 26.91
C PRO A 114 40.55 -18.44 26.39
N HIS A 115 41.47 -18.42 25.43
CA HIS A 115 42.20 -19.59 24.94
C HIS A 115 43.22 -20.05 26.01
N GLU A 116 42.78 -20.79 27.03
CA GLU A 116 43.67 -21.40 28.02
C GLU A 116 44.39 -22.64 27.45
N ARG A 117 45.63 -22.40 27.04
CA ARG A 117 46.83 -23.27 27.11
C ARG A 117 46.62 -24.75 27.44
N VAL A 118 46.85 -25.61 26.44
CA VAL A 118 47.42 -26.95 26.66
C VAL A 118 48.82 -26.96 26.05
N LEU A 119 49.83 -26.76 26.90
CA LEU A 119 51.23 -26.98 26.57
C LEU A 119 51.64 -28.37 27.02
N ASP A 120 52.26 -29.09 26.09
CA ASP A 120 53.35 -30.07 26.23
C ASP A 120 53.32 -31.02 27.43
N MET A 121 53.05 -32.29 27.14
CA MET A 121 53.51 -33.39 27.97
C MET A 121 54.31 -34.40 27.12
N ASN A 122 55.63 -34.20 27.14
CA ASN A 122 56.64 -35.15 26.67
C ASN A 122 56.52 -36.47 27.44
N ILE A 123 56.33 -37.59 26.72
CA ILE A 123 56.41 -38.94 27.30
C ILE A 123 57.86 -39.42 27.18
N ALA A 124 58.56 -39.39 28.31
CA ALA A 124 59.86 -40.03 28.48
C ALA A 124 59.69 -41.55 28.58
N ILE A 125 60.36 -42.27 27.68
CA ILE A 125 60.49 -43.72 27.70
C ILE A 125 61.53 -44.09 28.78
N GLY A 126 61.07 -44.68 29.88
CA GLY A 126 61.91 -45.25 30.93
C GLY A 126 61.47 -46.68 31.24
N GLN A 127 62.35 -47.64 30.96
CA GLN A 127 62.20 -49.06 31.27
C GLN A 127 62.15 -49.31 32.79
N SER A 128 61.30 -50.23 33.24
CA SER A 128 61.59 -51.21 34.31
C SER A 128 60.52 -52.32 34.33
N THR A 129 60.96 -53.57 34.39
CA THR A 129 60.18 -54.81 34.48
C THR A 129 59.95 -55.20 35.98
N PRO A 130 59.51 -56.43 36.34
CA PRO A 130 58.12 -56.74 36.67
C PRO A 130 57.96 -57.36 38.08
N SER A 131 56.81 -57.18 38.76
CA SER A 131 56.30 -58.20 39.71
C SER A 131 55.01 -57.83 40.42
N THR A 132 54.08 -58.79 40.33
CA THR A 132 53.34 -59.39 41.46
C THR A 132 52.22 -58.58 42.11
N MET A 133 51.03 -59.21 42.03
CA MET A 133 49.76 -58.93 42.73
C MET A 133 48.95 -57.74 42.23
N MET A 134 47.86 -58.03 41.49
CA MET A 134 46.48 -57.77 41.91
C MET A 134 45.50 -58.01 40.76
N THR A 135 44.66 -59.03 40.90
CA THR A 135 43.52 -59.33 40.03
C THR A 135 42.37 -58.32 40.17
N THR A 136 42.57 -57.18 40.85
CA THR A 136 41.55 -56.14 41.11
C THR A 136 41.67 -54.91 40.21
N THR A 137 42.79 -54.72 39.50
CA THR A 137 42.99 -53.55 38.62
C THR A 137 42.25 -53.68 37.28
N SER A 138 42.00 -54.91 36.83
CA SER A 138 41.35 -55.20 35.54
C SER A 138 39.87 -54.84 35.52
N GLU A 139 39.16 -55.02 36.63
CA GLU A 139 37.72 -54.69 36.74
C GLU A 139 37.50 -53.17 36.82
N ASN A 140 38.45 -52.44 37.43
CA ASN A 140 38.40 -50.98 37.54
C ASN A 140 38.63 -50.27 36.20
N ILE A 141 39.60 -50.75 35.40
CA ILE A 141 39.84 -50.24 34.04
C ILE A 141 38.67 -50.58 33.11
N SER A 142 38.06 -51.76 33.27
CA SER A 142 36.87 -52.14 32.50
C SER A 142 35.67 -51.24 32.81
N SER A 143 35.49 -50.86 34.08
CA SER A 143 34.41 -49.96 34.49
C SER A 143 34.61 -48.53 33.97
N GLN A 144 35.83 -47.99 34.04
CA GLN A 144 36.17 -46.69 33.44
C GLN A 144 36.04 -46.68 31.92
N MET A 145 36.42 -47.77 31.24
CA MET A 145 36.21 -47.90 29.79
C MET A 145 34.73 -47.92 29.42
N GLN A 146 33.88 -48.47 30.27
CA GLN A 146 32.43 -48.49 30.08
C GLN A 146 31.81 -47.11 30.33
N GLU A 147 32.27 -46.39 31.35
CA GLU A 147 31.85 -45.00 31.62
C GLU A 147 32.24 -44.01 30.51
N ILE A 148 33.36 -44.21 29.82
CA ILE A 148 33.77 -43.37 28.68
C ILE A 148 32.98 -43.71 27.41
N ARG A 149 32.53 -44.96 27.28
CA ARG A 149 31.84 -45.45 26.08
C ARG A 149 30.45 -44.83 25.91
N GLU A 150 29.72 -44.62 27.00
CA GLU A 150 28.37 -44.02 26.97
C GLU A 150 28.37 -42.56 26.45
N PRO A 151 29.21 -41.63 26.97
CA PRO A 151 29.36 -40.29 26.41
C PRO A 151 29.79 -40.29 24.94
N ILE A 152 30.65 -41.23 24.53
CA ILE A 152 31.08 -41.34 23.12
C ILE A 152 29.90 -41.74 22.22
N GLU A 153 29.05 -42.67 22.64
CA GLU A 153 27.83 -43.02 21.89
C GLU A 153 26.84 -41.85 21.84
N ILE A 154 26.66 -41.12 22.95
CA ILE A 154 25.82 -39.91 22.98
C ILE A 154 26.38 -38.84 22.03
N LEU A 155 27.68 -38.61 22.04
CA LEU A 155 28.35 -37.67 21.13
C LEU A 155 28.22 -38.11 19.67
N ALA A 156 28.38 -39.41 19.37
CA ALA A 156 28.21 -39.93 18.03
C ALA A 156 26.77 -39.71 17.51
N ASN A 157 25.77 -39.95 18.35
CA ASN A 157 24.36 -39.70 18.02
C ASN A 157 24.07 -38.20 17.86
N GLY A 158 24.68 -37.35 18.70
CA GLY A 158 24.57 -35.89 18.60
C GLY A 158 25.18 -35.36 17.30
N ILE A 159 26.38 -35.85 16.93
CA ILE A 159 27.04 -35.53 15.66
C ILE A 159 26.17 -35.98 14.48
N GLN A 160 25.58 -37.17 14.54
CA GLN A 160 24.68 -37.66 13.49
C GLN A 160 23.46 -36.76 13.33
N THR A 161 22.82 -36.37 14.43
CA THR A 161 21.65 -35.47 14.42
C THR A 161 22.01 -34.10 13.81
N LEU A 162 23.15 -33.53 14.22
CA LEU A 162 23.64 -32.26 13.67
C LEU A 162 23.95 -32.37 12.18
N ASN A 163 24.49 -33.50 11.73
CA ASN A 163 24.74 -33.76 10.32
C ASN A 163 23.43 -33.84 9.52
N ASP A 164 22.41 -34.50 10.06
CA ASP A 164 21.09 -34.60 9.41
C ASP A 164 20.42 -33.21 9.32
N ASP A 165 20.53 -32.40 10.38
CA ASP A 165 20.05 -31.01 10.38
C ASP A 165 20.81 -30.15 9.36
N ALA A 166 22.13 -30.29 9.27
CA ALA A 166 22.96 -29.57 8.29
C ALA A 166 22.57 -29.93 6.85
N GLN A 167 22.29 -31.22 6.56
CA GLN A 167 21.79 -31.65 5.27
C GLN A 167 20.40 -31.09 4.98
N GLY A 168 19.49 -31.12 5.96
CA GLY A 168 18.14 -30.56 5.82
C GLY A 168 18.15 -29.05 5.56
N LEU A 169 19.03 -28.30 6.23
CA LEU A 169 19.22 -26.87 5.98
C LEU A 169 19.81 -26.62 4.58
N SER A 170 20.75 -27.46 4.14
CA SER A 170 21.31 -27.37 2.79
C SER A 170 20.24 -27.58 1.71
N SER A 171 19.37 -28.58 1.88
CA SER A 171 18.24 -28.81 0.96
C SER A 171 17.28 -27.62 0.92
N LYS A 172 16.88 -27.08 2.09
CA LYS A 172 16.03 -25.88 2.16
C LYS A 172 16.68 -24.65 1.51
N SER A 173 18.00 -24.51 1.66
CA SER A 173 18.75 -23.42 1.01
C SER A 173 18.66 -23.52 -0.52
N ILE A 174 18.76 -24.74 -1.08
CA ILE A 174 18.62 -24.97 -2.52
C ILE A 174 17.19 -24.71 -2.99
N GLU A 175 16.18 -25.13 -2.21
CA GLU A 175 14.78 -24.85 -2.51
C GLU A 175 14.49 -23.34 -2.53
N LEU A 176 14.93 -22.60 -1.51
CA LEU A 176 14.80 -21.15 -1.45
C LEU A 176 15.50 -20.47 -2.63
N GLN A 177 16.70 -20.93 -2.99
CA GLN A 177 17.42 -20.42 -4.15
C GLN A 177 16.62 -20.59 -5.45
N SER A 178 16.04 -21.78 -5.67
CA SER A 178 15.19 -22.03 -6.84
C SER A 178 13.92 -21.16 -6.86
N SER A 179 13.32 -20.91 -5.70
CA SER A 179 12.15 -20.04 -5.59
C SER A 179 12.51 -18.57 -5.90
N ILE A 180 13.68 -18.11 -5.47
CA ILE A 180 14.18 -16.75 -5.78
C ILE A 180 14.41 -16.61 -7.29
N GLU A 181 14.98 -17.62 -7.93
CA GLU A 181 15.21 -17.62 -9.39
C GLU A 181 13.88 -17.55 -10.16
N SER A 182 12.88 -18.35 -9.76
CA SER A 182 11.54 -18.29 -10.35
C SER A 182 10.89 -16.91 -10.18
N LEU A 183 10.93 -16.35 -8.97
CA LEU A 183 10.37 -15.02 -8.72
C LEU A 183 11.10 -13.92 -9.51
N THR A 184 12.42 -14.06 -9.66
CA THR A 184 13.22 -13.14 -10.47
C THR A 184 12.80 -13.18 -11.94
N GLN A 185 12.52 -14.37 -12.47
CA GLN A 185 11.99 -14.54 -13.83
C GLN A 185 10.59 -13.91 -13.98
N ASP A 186 9.70 -14.12 -13.01
CA ASP A 186 8.35 -13.55 -13.01
C ASP A 186 8.38 -12.01 -12.96
N ILE A 187 9.25 -11.43 -12.12
CA ILE A 187 9.48 -9.98 -12.07
C ILE A 187 9.97 -9.46 -13.42
N GLY A 188 10.89 -10.19 -14.08
CA GLY A 188 11.36 -9.86 -15.42
C GLY A 188 10.25 -9.82 -16.47
N SER A 189 9.38 -10.85 -16.47
CA SER A 189 8.21 -10.90 -17.36
C SER A 189 7.22 -9.77 -17.08
N LEU A 190 6.90 -9.52 -15.81
CA LEU A 190 5.99 -8.45 -15.41
C LEU A 190 6.52 -7.07 -15.83
N LYS A 191 7.83 -6.84 -15.69
CA LYS A 191 8.47 -5.60 -16.13
C LYS A 191 8.31 -5.36 -17.63
N LEU A 192 8.48 -6.40 -18.45
CA LEU A 192 8.27 -6.31 -19.90
C LEU A 192 6.81 -5.99 -20.24
N ASN A 193 5.85 -6.65 -19.58
CA ASN A 193 4.42 -6.40 -19.77
C ASN A 193 4.05 -4.95 -19.42
N VAL A 194 4.56 -4.43 -18.30
CA VAL A 194 4.34 -3.02 -17.90
C VAL A 194 4.94 -2.06 -18.92
N GLN A 195 6.13 -2.35 -19.45
CA GLN A 195 6.77 -1.52 -20.48
C GLN A 195 5.97 -1.52 -21.79
N GLU A 196 5.44 -2.67 -22.20
CA GLU A 196 4.58 -2.78 -23.38
C GLU A 196 3.27 -2.00 -23.19
N GLN A 197 2.61 -2.15 -22.04
CA GLN A 197 1.40 -1.39 -21.71
C GLN A 197 1.64 0.12 -21.66
N SER A 198 2.77 0.57 -21.11
CA SER A 198 3.16 1.99 -21.14
C SER A 198 3.31 2.48 -22.57
N SER A 199 4.00 1.70 -23.41
CA SER A 199 4.21 2.04 -24.83
C SER A 199 2.88 2.11 -25.60
N PHE A 200 1.95 1.22 -25.28
CA PHE A 200 0.59 1.24 -25.83
C PHE A 200 -0.17 2.50 -25.40
N LEU A 201 -0.13 2.86 -24.11
CA LEU A 201 -0.78 4.07 -23.59
C LEU A 201 -0.21 5.34 -24.24
N ASP A 202 1.11 5.40 -24.42
CA ASP A 202 1.77 6.50 -25.13
C ASP A 202 1.30 6.61 -26.59
N GLY A 203 1.01 5.47 -27.24
CA GLY A 203 0.40 5.43 -28.58
C GLY A 203 -1.07 5.86 -28.63
N VAL A 204 -1.85 5.65 -27.56
CA VAL A 204 -3.26 6.04 -27.48
C VAL A 204 -3.44 7.53 -27.17
N LYS A 205 -2.53 8.11 -26.38
CA LYS A 205 -2.55 9.52 -25.97
C LYS A 205 -2.71 10.54 -27.13
N PRO A 206 -1.95 10.49 -28.24
CA PRO A 206 -2.13 11.44 -29.33
C PRO A 206 -3.51 11.30 -30.01
N ASN A 207 -4.05 10.08 -30.10
CA ASN A 207 -5.40 9.89 -30.64
C ASN A 207 -6.46 10.55 -29.75
N GLN A 208 -6.30 10.46 -28.43
CA GLN A 208 -7.18 11.16 -27.49
C GLN A 208 -7.07 12.68 -27.63
N GLU A 209 -5.87 13.23 -27.81
CA GLU A 209 -5.65 14.67 -28.02
C GLU A 209 -6.29 15.16 -29.33
N ILE A 210 -6.14 14.41 -30.42
CA ILE A 210 -6.80 14.70 -31.72
C ILE A 210 -8.32 14.70 -31.56
N LEU A 211 -8.89 13.66 -30.93
CA LEU A 211 -10.34 13.59 -30.71
C LEU A 211 -10.86 14.74 -29.83
N GLN A 212 -10.09 15.15 -28.82
CA GLN A 212 -10.44 16.31 -27.99
C GLN A 212 -10.44 17.61 -28.82
N GLN A 213 -9.46 17.78 -29.72
CA GLN A 213 -9.39 18.93 -30.63
C GLN A 213 -10.58 18.93 -31.61
N ASP A 214 -10.94 17.78 -32.18
CA ASP A 214 -12.07 17.65 -33.10
C ASP A 214 -13.40 17.97 -32.40
N VAL A 215 -13.58 17.50 -31.17
CA VAL A 215 -14.76 17.82 -30.35
C VAL A 215 -14.83 19.33 -30.05
N ALA A 216 -13.71 19.97 -29.72
CA ALA A 216 -13.66 21.41 -29.49
C ALA A 216 -14.01 22.20 -30.77
N SER A 217 -13.46 21.78 -31.91
CA SER A 217 -13.76 22.36 -33.23
C SER A 217 -15.23 22.21 -33.61
N LEU A 218 -15.82 21.03 -33.38
CA LEU A 218 -17.24 20.78 -33.63
C LEU A 218 -18.15 21.62 -32.72
N LYS A 219 -17.81 21.76 -31.44
CA LYS A 219 -18.54 22.63 -30.51
C LYS A 219 -18.54 24.08 -30.99
N GLN A 220 -17.39 24.59 -31.41
CA GLN A 220 -17.29 25.94 -31.96
C GLN A 220 -18.18 26.11 -33.20
N LYS A 221 -18.15 25.16 -34.15
CA LYS A 221 -19.02 25.22 -35.34
C LYS A 221 -20.51 25.18 -34.98
N ILE A 222 -20.89 24.37 -33.99
CA ILE A 222 -22.28 24.31 -33.50
C ILE A 222 -22.68 25.65 -32.88
N ASP A 223 -21.82 26.25 -32.06
CA ASP A 223 -22.07 27.56 -31.46
C ASP A 223 -22.18 28.64 -32.53
N ASP A 224 -21.30 28.65 -33.54
CA ASP A 224 -21.38 29.60 -34.67
C ASP A 224 -22.70 29.45 -35.44
N LEU A 225 -23.14 28.21 -35.68
CA LEU A 225 -24.43 27.94 -36.35
C LEU A 225 -25.65 28.38 -35.53
N GLN A 226 -25.57 28.46 -34.20
CA GLN A 226 -26.66 28.98 -33.38
C GLN A 226 -26.96 30.46 -33.66
N TYR A 227 -26.06 31.20 -34.33
CA TYR A 227 -26.22 32.60 -34.71
C TYR A 227 -26.75 32.81 -36.14
N VAL A 228 -27.03 31.73 -36.87
CA VAL A 228 -27.56 31.78 -38.25
C VAL A 228 -28.96 31.16 -38.24
N SER A 229 -29.99 31.85 -38.75
CA SER A 229 -31.31 31.22 -38.91
C SER A 229 -31.33 30.25 -40.10
N TYR A 230 -32.29 29.32 -40.08
CA TYR A 230 -32.50 28.26 -41.08
C TYR A 230 -32.69 28.76 -42.53
N ASP A 231 -32.83 30.06 -42.75
CA ASP A 231 -32.98 30.73 -44.04
C ASP A 231 -31.69 31.44 -44.52
N ALA A 232 -30.55 31.22 -43.84
CA ALA A 232 -29.28 31.93 -44.07
C ALA A 232 -29.31 33.45 -43.78
N THR A 233 -30.35 33.94 -43.09
CA THR A 233 -30.35 35.31 -42.56
C THR A 233 -29.49 35.36 -41.29
N LEU A 234 -28.46 36.23 -41.28
CA LEU A 234 -27.67 36.46 -40.07
C LEU A 234 -28.55 37.14 -39.02
N ILE A 235 -28.94 36.43 -37.95
CA ILE A 235 -29.64 37.04 -36.83
C ILE A 235 -28.60 37.73 -35.95
N TRP A 236 -28.34 38.99 -36.24
CA TRP A 236 -27.72 39.88 -35.27
C TRP A 236 -28.71 40.11 -34.13
N LYS A 237 -28.63 39.26 -33.10
CA LYS A 237 -29.41 39.45 -31.87
C LYS A 237 -28.86 40.69 -31.17
N ILE A 238 -29.45 41.85 -31.47
CA ILE A 238 -29.14 43.09 -30.75
C ILE A 238 -29.62 42.89 -29.31
N VAL A 239 -28.70 42.47 -28.44
CA VAL A 239 -28.94 42.40 -27.00
C VAL A 239 -29.34 43.79 -26.54
N SER A 240 -30.41 43.88 -25.74
CA SER A 240 -30.99 45.15 -25.29
C SER A 240 -31.60 46.01 -26.41
N PHE A 241 -32.05 45.43 -27.54
CA PHE A 241 -32.81 46.17 -28.55
C PHE A 241 -34.01 46.90 -27.94
N ASN A 242 -34.76 46.22 -27.08
CA ASN A 242 -35.94 46.80 -26.43
C ASN A 242 -35.57 47.98 -25.52
N GLU A 243 -34.44 47.92 -24.82
CA GLU A 243 -33.93 49.00 -23.99
C GLU A 243 -33.45 50.20 -24.83
N LYS A 244 -32.79 49.92 -25.96
CA LYS A 244 -32.34 50.95 -26.91
C LYS A 244 -33.50 51.60 -27.67
N MET A 245 -34.53 50.83 -28.06
CA MET A 245 -35.75 51.39 -28.66
C MET A 245 -36.59 52.14 -27.63
N SER A 246 -36.67 51.68 -26.38
CA SER A 246 -37.34 52.46 -25.32
C SER A 246 -36.68 53.82 -25.09
N LYS A 247 -35.34 53.91 -25.19
CA LYS A 247 -34.62 55.19 -25.13
C LYS A 247 -34.93 56.09 -26.34
N LEU A 248 -35.13 55.52 -27.52
CA LEU A 248 -35.52 56.28 -28.72
C LEU A 248 -36.99 56.72 -28.68
N ASP A 249 -37.90 55.88 -28.18
CA ASP A 249 -39.31 56.21 -28.00
C ASP A 249 -39.49 57.35 -26.98
N CYS A 250 -38.69 57.36 -25.89
CA CYS A 250 -38.66 58.49 -24.96
C CYS A 250 -38.19 59.80 -25.63
N LEU A 251 -37.17 59.75 -26.49
CA LEU A 251 -36.69 60.93 -27.22
C LEU A 251 -37.69 61.41 -28.29
N PHE A 252 -38.45 60.50 -28.91
CA PHE A 252 -39.50 60.85 -29.86
C PHE A 252 -40.71 61.51 -29.17
N LEU A 253 -41.06 61.08 -27.96
CA LEU A 253 -42.10 61.72 -27.15
C LEU A 253 -41.65 63.10 -26.64
N ASP A 254 -40.40 63.26 -26.19
CA ASP A 254 -39.88 64.55 -25.72
C ASP A 254 -39.78 65.60 -26.83
N ASN A 255 -39.39 65.19 -28.04
CA ASN A 255 -39.32 66.10 -29.19
C ASN A 255 -40.70 66.49 -29.71
N ASN A 256 -41.69 65.57 -29.69
CA ASN A 256 -43.07 65.90 -30.05
C ASN A 256 -43.75 66.79 -28.99
N LEU A 257 -43.46 66.62 -27.69
CA LEU A 257 -43.97 67.53 -26.65
C LEU A 257 -43.41 68.95 -26.80
N LYS A 258 -42.11 69.09 -27.12
CA LYS A 258 -41.51 70.41 -27.41
C LYS A 258 -42.12 71.08 -28.65
N PHE A 259 -42.47 70.30 -29.67
CA PHE A 259 -43.11 70.82 -30.87
C PHE A 259 -44.55 71.31 -30.60
N ILE A 260 -45.32 70.58 -29.78
CA ILE A 260 -46.68 70.99 -29.37
C ILE A 260 -46.64 72.22 -28.46
N HIS A 261 -45.63 72.33 -27.57
CA HIS A 261 -45.49 73.51 -26.71
C HIS A 261 -45.07 74.78 -27.47
N GLN A 262 -44.33 74.65 -28.58
CA GLN A 262 -44.02 75.79 -29.47
C GLN A 262 -45.24 76.22 -30.32
N ILE A 263 -46.06 75.28 -30.79
CA ILE A 263 -47.27 75.61 -31.56
C ILE A 263 -48.30 76.34 -30.68
N ASN A 264 -48.50 75.90 -29.43
CA ASN A 264 -49.45 76.53 -28.51
C ASN A 264 -49.01 77.93 -28.02
N MET A 265 -47.72 78.28 -28.06
CA MET A 265 -47.28 79.66 -27.74
C MET A 265 -47.53 80.65 -28.89
N VAL A 266 -47.62 80.20 -30.14
CA VAL A 266 -47.89 81.08 -31.29
C VAL A 266 -49.38 81.42 -31.40
N THR A 267 -50.27 80.55 -30.89
CA THR A 267 -51.73 80.80 -30.94
C THR A 267 -52.24 81.73 -29.84
N PHE A 268 -51.43 82.11 -28.86
CA PHE A 268 -51.82 82.99 -27.75
C PHE A 268 -51.45 84.48 -27.97
N PHE A 269 -50.92 84.84 -29.15
CA PHE A 269 -50.50 86.20 -29.51
C PHE A 269 -51.17 86.74 -30.79
N ILE A 270 -52.35 86.23 -31.15
CA ILE A 270 -53.24 86.81 -32.17
C ILE A 270 -54.53 87.28 -31.50
#